data_AF-A0A2V6WKK9-F1
#
_entry.id   AF-A0A2V6WKK9-F1
#
_cell.length_a   1.000
_cell.length_b   1.000
_cell.length_c   1.000
_cell.angle_alpha   90.00
_cell.angle_beta   90.00
_cell.angle_gamma   90.00
#
_symmetry.space_group_name_H-M   'P 1'
#
loop_
_entity.id
_entity.type
_entity.pdbx_description
1 polymer ?
#
loop_
_entity_poly.entity_id
_entity_poly.type
_entity_poly.pdbx_seq_one_letter_code
_entity_poly.pdbx_strand_id
1 'polypeptide(L)' 'YPDIDGLFQEQAGDQDPKRREATLHRIQQLIHDKVMIAPIWLNAGLSGLGPRVEESGIGIIAGYAFSAPYEDVKLKGK' A
#
# COMPACT_ATOMS: atom_id res chain seq x y z
N TYR A 1 7.09 15.49 13.25
CA TYR A 1 6.45 16.80 12.96
C TYR A 1 5.26 16.87 13.88
N PRO A 2 5.34 17.57 15.02
CA PRO A 2 4.37 17.39 16.12
C PRO A 2 2.90 17.61 15.73
N ASP A 3 2.66 18.53 14.79
CA ASP A 3 1.36 18.81 14.19
C ASP A 3 0.82 17.65 13.34
N ILE A 4 1.68 16.95 12.61
CA ILE A 4 1.33 15.76 11.82
C ILE A 4 1.20 14.52 12.71
N ASP A 5 2.13 14.34 13.66
CA ASP A 5 2.19 13.18 14.55
C ASP A 5 0.93 13.14 15.46
N GLY A 6 0.47 14.30 15.93
CA GLY A 6 -0.78 14.43 16.69
C GLY A 6 -2.01 14.04 15.86
N LEU A 7 -2.13 14.56 14.63
CA LEU A 7 -3.25 14.23 13.73
C LEU A 7 -3.26 12.74 13.34
N PHE A 8 -2.09 12.12 13.22
CA PHE A 8 -1.99 10.68 12.93
C PHE A 8 -2.60 9.83 14.06
N GLN A 9 -2.35 10.18 15.32
CA GLN A 9 -2.96 9.51 16.47
C GLN A 9 -4.47 9.75 16.53
N GLU A 10 -4.92 10.98 16.27
CA GLU A 10 -6.34 11.33 16.21
C GLU A 10 -7.08 10.52 15.12
N GLN A 11 -6.52 10.47 13.91
CA GLN A 11 -7.07 9.70 12.80
C GLN A 11 -7.22 8.22 13.16
N ALA A 12 -6.22 7.62 13.80
CA ALA A 12 -6.21 6.20 14.15
C ALA A 12 -7.31 5.84 15.17
N GLY A 13 -7.68 6.79 16.04
CA GLY A 13 -8.74 6.64 17.03
C GLY A 13 -10.15 6.96 16.52
N ASP A 14 -10.30 7.66 15.39
CA ASP A 14 -11.63 8.11 14.92
C ASP A 14 -12.41 6.98 14.22
N GLN A 15 -13.58 6.66 14.80
CA GLN A 15 -14.49 5.64 14.27
C GLN A 15 -15.38 6.17 13.14
N ASP A 16 -15.64 7.49 13.07
CA ASP A 16 -16.45 8.09 12.01
C ASP A 16 -15.64 8.13 10.69
N PRO A 17 -16.09 7.45 9.62
CA PRO A 17 -15.32 7.39 8.38
C PRO A 17 -15.09 8.75 7.72
N LYS A 18 -16.06 9.67 7.79
CA LYS A 18 -15.98 10.98 7.13
C LYS A 18 -15.00 11.89 7.87
N ARG A 19 -15.04 11.89 9.21
CA ARG A 19 -14.06 12.64 10.00
C ARG A 19 -12.66 12.07 9.83
N ARG A 20 -12.51 10.74 9.84
CA ARG A 20 -11.22 10.08 9.61
C ARG A 20 -10.61 10.41 8.24
N GLU A 21 -11.44 10.48 7.19
CA GLU A 21 -11.04 10.91 5.85
C GLU A 21 -10.62 12.39 5.82
N ALA A 22 -11.37 13.29 6.46
CA ALA A 22 -11.00 14.69 6.56
C ALA A 22 -9.64 14.89 7.25
N THR A 23 -9.39 14.16 8.34
CA THR A 23 -8.09 14.17 9.04
C THR A 23 -6.98 13.61 8.14
N LEU A 24 -7.24 12.56 7.35
CA LEU A 24 -6.27 12.04 6.36
C LEU A 24 -5.85 13.11 5.36
N HIS A 25 -6.82 13.80 4.75
CA HIS A 25 -6.53 14.85 3.79
C HIS A 25 -5.76 16.01 4.41
N ARG A 26 -6.06 16.35 5.66
CA ARG A 26 -5.30 17.38 6.38
C ARG A 26 -3.84 16.98 6.57
N ILE A 27 -3.57 15.73 6.96
CA ILE A 27 -2.21 15.20 7.08
C ILE A 27 -1.49 15.25 5.74
N GLN A 28 -2.13 14.77 4.67
CA GLN A 28 -1.55 14.77 3.32
C GLN A 28 -1.21 16.19 2.83
N GLN A 29 -2.09 17.16 3.09
CA GLN A 29 -1.84 18.56 2.75
C GLN A 29 -0.63 19.12 3.51
N LEU A 30 -0.50 18.83 4.81
CA LEU A 30 0.65 19.29 5.60
C LEU A 30 1.98 18.68 5.12
N ILE A 31 1.98 17.39 4.74
CA ILE A 31 3.16 16.71 4.18
C ILE A 31 3.58 17.39 2.86
N HIS A 32 2.60 17.69 2.00
CA HIS A 32 2.81 18.38 0.74
C HIS A 32 3.37 19.80 0.95
N ASP A 33 2.71 20.62 1.78
CA ASP A 33 3.07 22.03 2.00
C ASP A 33 4.44 22.19 2.65
N LYS A 34 4.83 21.23 3.51
CA LYS A 34 6.15 21.19 4.15
C LYS A 34 7.22 20.56 3.25
N VAL A 35 6.88 20.14 2.02
CA VAL A 35 7.79 19.53 1.04
C VAL A 35 8.58 18.37 1.67
N MET A 36 7.88 17.54 2.44
CA MET A 36 8.52 16.45 3.19
C MET A 36 8.98 15.30 2.28
N ILE A 37 8.36 15.16 1.10
CA ILE A 37 8.64 14.08 0.14
C ILE A 37 8.79 14.71 -1.25
N ALA A 38 9.87 14.35 -1.95
CA ALA A 38 10.05 14.64 -3.37
C ALA A 38 9.61 13.41 -4.19
N PRO A 39 8.48 13.46 -4.91
CA PRO A 39 8.01 12.32 -5.71
C PRO A 39 8.80 12.23 -7.02
N ILE A 40 9.92 11.50 -7.02
CA ILE A 40 10.77 11.34 -8.21
C ILE A 40 10.34 10.14 -9.06
N TRP A 41 9.95 9.04 -8.40
CA TRP A 41 9.66 7.77 -9.07
C TRP A 41 8.32 7.21 -8.63
N LEU A 42 7.59 6.63 -9.59
CA LEU A 42 6.47 5.74 -9.33
C LEU A 42 6.93 4.30 -9.63
N ASN A 43 7.11 3.50 -8.59
CA ASN A 43 7.56 2.12 -8.75
C ASN A 43 6.42 1.26 -9.33
N ALA A 44 6.66 0.64 -10.49
CA ALA A 44 5.77 -0.36 -11.04
C ALA A 44 6.14 -1.76 -10.49
N GLY A 45 5.13 -2.54 -10.09
CA GLY A 45 5.31 -3.94 -9.73
C GLY A 45 5.57 -4.78 -10.99
N LEU A 46 6.84 -5.02 -11.33
CA LEU A 46 7.24 -5.88 -12.44
C LEU A 46 7.57 -7.27 -11.91
N SER A 47 6.89 -8.29 -12.43
CA SER A 47 7.05 -9.68 -11.98
C SER A 47 7.39 -10.61 -13.14
N GLY A 48 8.40 -11.45 -12.94
CA GLY A 48 8.75 -12.53 -13.87
C GLY A 48 8.10 -13.84 -13.46
N LEU A 49 7.43 -14.52 -14.39
CA LEU A 49 6.85 -15.85 -14.17
C LEU A 49 7.66 -16.92 -14.88
N GLY A 50 8.12 -17.93 -14.13
CA GLY A 50 8.87 -19.04 -14.68
C GLY A 50 8.00 -19.95 -15.56
N PRO A 51 8.55 -20.62 -16.58
CA PRO A 51 7.76 -21.44 -17.51
C PRO A 51 7.03 -22.63 -16.85
N ARG A 52 7.49 -23.05 -15.67
CA ARG A 52 6.91 -24.14 -14.86
C ARG A 52 5.85 -23.67 -13.87
N VAL A 53 5.65 -22.36 -13.71
CA VAL A 53 4.64 -21.80 -12.79
C VAL A 53 3.27 -21.94 -13.44
N GLU A 54 2.32 -22.51 -12.72
CA GLU A 54 0.91 -22.58 -13.09
C GLU A 54 0.12 -21.47 -12.40
N GLU A 55 0.22 -21.40 -11.07
CA GLU A 55 -0.33 -20.33 -10.24
C GLU A 55 0.81 -19.62 -9.52
N SER A 56 0.89 -18.30 -9.67
CA SER A 56 2.03 -17.51 -9.19
C SER A 56 1.78 -16.86 -7.84
N GLY A 57 0.51 -16.69 -7.43
CA GLY A 57 0.17 -15.88 -6.26
C GLY A 57 0.35 -14.37 -6.46
N ILE A 58 0.82 -13.92 -7.63
CA ILE A 58 1.01 -12.50 -7.90
C ILE A 58 -0.33 -11.91 -8.33
N GLY A 59 -0.77 -10.86 -7.63
CA GLY A 59 -2.03 -10.17 -7.93
C GLY A 59 -3.29 -10.81 -7.35
N ILE A 60 -3.17 -11.90 -6.59
CA ILE A 60 -4.30 -12.53 -5.87
C ILE A 60 -4.79 -11.61 -4.74
N ILE A 61 -3.87 -11.03 -3.96
CA ILE A 61 -4.18 -10.09 -2.89
C ILE A 61 -4.09 -8.66 -3.45
N ALA A 62 -5.23 -7.96 -3.50
CA ALA A 62 -5.29 -6.59 -4.01
C ALA A 62 -4.34 -5.66 -3.24
N GLY A 63 -3.45 -4.98 -3.97
CA GLY A 63 -2.46 -4.07 -3.39
C GLY A 63 -1.23 -4.75 -2.77
N TYR A 64 -1.16 -6.08 -2.75
CA TYR A 64 0.05 -6.80 -2.32
C TYR A 64 0.98 -7.00 -3.52
N ALA A 65 2.18 -6.44 -3.43
CA ALA A 65 3.12 -6.39 -4.55
C ALA A 65 3.90 -7.70 -4.79
N PHE A 66 3.71 -8.71 -3.93
CA PHE A 66 4.49 -9.95 -3.95
C PHE A 66 3.59 -11.17 -4.19
N SER A 67 4.21 -12.34 -4.35
CA SER A 67 3.51 -13.61 -4.44
C SER A 67 2.92 -13.99 -3.08
N ALA A 68 1.60 -14.16 -3.01
CA ALA A 68 0.88 -14.72 -1.87
C ALA A 68 -0.57 -15.06 -2.24
N PRO A 69 -1.23 -15.98 -1.52
CA PRO A 69 -0.67 -16.78 -0.44
C PRO A 69 0.13 -17.99 -0.98
N TYR A 70 1.13 -18.47 -0.23
CA TYR A 70 2.06 -19.49 -0.75
C TYR A 70 1.45 -20.88 -0.86
N GLU A 71 0.42 -21.17 -0.07
CA GLU A 71 -0.36 -22.41 -0.14
C GLU A 71 -1.07 -22.61 -1.49
N ASP A 72 -1.35 -21.53 -2.21
CA ASP A 72 -2.03 -21.57 -3.51
C ASP A 72 -1.07 -21.57 -4.71
N VAL A 73 0.24 -21.36 -4.48
CA VAL A 73 1.25 -21.36 -5.55
C VAL A 73 1.43 -22.76 -6.11
N LYS A 74 1.40 -22.88 -7.44
CA LYS A 74 1.43 -24.18 -8.13
C LYS A 74 2.45 -24.23 -9.25
N LEU A 75 3.01 -25.43 -9.43
CA LEU A 75 3.78 -25.78 -10.61
C LEU A 75 2.91 -26.59 -11.55
N LYS A 76 3.14 -26.43 -12.85
CA LYS A 76 2.54 -27.28 -13.88
C LYS A 76 2.88 -28.75 -13.62
N GLY A 77 1.91 -29.63 -13.90
CA GLY A 77 2.11 -31.09 -13.91
C GLY A 77 3.20 -31.52 -14.89
N LYS A 78 3.64 -32.79 -14.77
CA LYS A 78 4.51 -33.41 -15.78
C LYS A 78 3.76 -33.68 -17.07
#